data_AF-A0A1V6J251-F1
#
_entry.id   AF-A0A1V6J251-F1
#
_cell.length_a   1.000
_cell.length_b   1.000
_cell.length_c   1.000
_cell.angle_alpha   90.00
_cell.angle_beta   90.00
_cell.angle_gamma   90.00
#
_symmetry.space_group_name_H-M   'P 1'
#
loop_
_entity.id
_entity.type
_entity.pdbx_description
1 polymer ?
#
loop_
_entity_poly.entity_id
_entity_poly.type
_entity_poly.pdbx_seq_one_letter_code
_entity_poly.pdbx_strand_id
1 'polypeptide(L)'
;MKCKYILQVFLFLLAAQTVKAQPSDLQIDILNNFNFGKVAVTGWSGSVSIEVANGVFNRVATGSVELKDMGNYSPATIKFSSSSKNFNVTQLILPGEVTLTRQGGSQTRTIYSITAWPPPPYYSIKKGITVYMGGTIQLADYQANPGGIYSGNLSFTVVYE
;
A
#
# COMPACT_ATOMS: atom_id res chain seq x y z
N MET A 1 -14.85 32.45 1.87
CA MET A 1 -14.96 31.40 0.84
C MET A 1 -13.68 30.57 0.90
N LYS A 2 -13.75 29.28 1.27
CA LYS A 2 -12.55 28.43 1.46
C LYS A 2 -12.19 27.78 0.12
N CYS A 3 -11.02 28.12 -0.41
CA CYS A 3 -10.49 27.59 -1.67
C CYS A 3 -10.09 26.12 -1.48
N LYS A 4 -10.65 25.22 -2.28
CA LYS A 4 -10.32 23.78 -2.30
C LYS A 4 -9.25 23.55 -3.38
N TYR A 5 -8.12 22.93 -3.04
CA TYR A 5 -7.09 22.54 -4.01
C TYR A 5 -7.17 21.04 -4.29
N ILE A 6 -7.21 20.65 -5.57
CA ILE A 6 -7.19 19.26 -6.07
C ILE A 6 -5.88 19.08 -6.86
N LEU A 7 -5.17 17.97 -6.66
CA LEU A 7 -3.92 17.66 -7.36
C LEU A 7 -4.01 16.30 -8.09
N GLN A 8 -3.65 16.30 -9.37
CA GLN A 8 -3.30 15.10 -10.14
C GLN A 8 -1.81 15.17 -10.50
N VAL A 9 -1.07 14.08 -10.35
CA VAL A 9 0.37 14.00 -10.63
C VAL A 9 0.63 13.10 -11.83
N PHE A 10 1.30 13.62 -12.86
CA PHE A 10 1.91 12.89 -13.96
C PHE A 10 3.42 13.16 -13.94
N LEU A 11 4.25 12.14 -14.15
CA LEU A 11 5.71 12.27 -14.16
C LEU A 11 6.27 11.87 -15.53
N PHE A 12 6.86 12.84 -16.23
CA PHE A 12 7.77 12.66 -17.37
C PHE A 12 9.16 13.18 -16.95
N LEU A 13 10.23 12.41 -17.22
CA LEU A 13 11.62 12.89 -17.17
C LEU A 13 11.90 13.64 -18.49
N LEU A 14 12.63 14.76 -18.61
CA LEU A 14 13.75 15.26 -17.81
C LEU A 14 13.91 16.78 -18.07
N ALA A 15 13.59 17.63 -17.10
CA ALA A 15 14.07 19.01 -16.94
C ALA A 15 13.62 19.46 -15.55
N ALA A 16 14.50 20.11 -14.78
CA ALA A 16 14.22 20.55 -13.42
C ALA A 16 12.99 21.48 -13.40
N GLN A 17 11.83 20.90 -13.06
CA GLN A 17 10.61 21.62 -12.79
C GLN A 17 10.20 21.25 -11.39
N THR A 18 10.37 22.21 -10.49
CA THR A 18 9.87 22.17 -9.13
C THR A 18 8.34 22.07 -9.18
N VAL A 19 7.84 20.83 -9.34
CA VAL A 19 6.53 20.41 -8.82
C VAL A 19 6.46 21.03 -7.44
N LYS A 20 5.43 21.83 -7.12
CA LYS A 20 5.32 22.48 -5.80
C LYS A 20 5.73 21.45 -4.77
N ALA A 21 6.92 21.70 -4.19
CA ALA A 21 7.65 20.69 -3.47
C ALA A 21 6.66 20.04 -2.51
N GLN A 22 6.69 18.72 -2.39
CA GLN A 22 6.37 18.10 -1.11
C GLN A 22 6.87 19.09 -0.06
N PRO A 23 6.01 19.73 0.77
CA PRO A 23 6.54 20.64 1.76
C PRO A 23 7.61 19.83 2.43
N SER A 24 8.86 20.30 2.42
CA SER A 24 10.04 19.54 2.90
C SER A 24 9.80 18.93 4.28
N ASP A 25 8.82 19.51 4.97
CA ASP A 25 8.27 19.19 6.26
C ASP A 25 7.40 17.92 6.30
N LEU A 26 6.57 17.57 5.29
CA LEU A 26 5.75 16.34 5.31
C LEU A 26 6.51 15.18 4.64
N GLN A 27 6.76 14.14 5.41
CA GLN A 27 7.51 12.96 5.00
C GLN A 27 6.61 11.72 5.03
N ILE A 28 6.75 10.87 4.03
CA ILE A 28 6.04 9.60 3.91
C ILE A 28 7.08 8.52 3.65
N ASP A 29 7.33 7.69 4.65
CA ASP A 29 8.31 6.60 4.56
C ASP A 29 7.60 5.27 4.37
N ILE A 30 8.09 4.45 3.44
CA ILE A 30 7.65 3.06 3.31
C ILE A 30 8.50 2.21 4.26
N LEU A 31 7.87 1.67 5.30
CA LEU A 31 8.54 0.82 6.29
C LEU A 31 8.52 -0.66 5.88
N ASN A 32 7.42 -1.13 5.29
CA ASN A 32 7.27 -2.50 4.82
C ASN A 32 6.49 -2.55 3.51
N ASN A 33 6.86 -3.51 2.66
CA ASN A 33 6.15 -3.83 1.44
C ASN A 33 5.00 -4.82 1.71
N PHE A 34 4.08 -4.96 0.75
CA PHE A 34 3.08 -6.02 0.80
C PHE A 34 3.75 -7.38 0.83
N ASN A 35 3.37 -8.23 1.78
CA ASN A 35 3.87 -9.58 1.87
C ASN A 35 2.73 -10.56 2.10
N PHE A 36 2.38 -11.31 1.07
CA PHE A 36 1.30 -12.30 1.11
C PHE A 36 1.75 -13.65 1.69
N GLY A 37 3.01 -13.76 2.14
CA GLY A 37 3.59 -14.99 2.70
C GLY A 37 3.63 -16.13 1.70
N LYS A 38 3.72 -17.37 2.19
CA LYS A 38 3.64 -18.56 1.31
C LYS A 38 2.20 -19.00 1.13
N VAL A 39 1.85 -19.31 -0.11
CA VAL A 39 0.52 -19.78 -0.52
C VAL A 39 0.69 -20.88 -1.56
N ALA A 40 -0.30 -21.76 -1.69
CA ALA A 40 -0.35 -22.77 -2.74
C ALA A 40 -1.70 -22.67 -3.45
N VAL A 41 -1.69 -22.70 -4.78
CA VAL A 41 -2.92 -22.81 -5.58
C VAL A 41 -3.23 -24.30 -5.71
N THR A 42 -4.42 -24.72 -5.29
CA THR A 42 -4.84 -26.14 -5.24
C THR A 42 -5.84 -26.53 -6.31
N GLY A 43 -6.22 -25.58 -7.17
CA GLY A 43 -7.19 -25.77 -8.25
C GLY A 43 -7.09 -24.65 -9.27
N TRP A 44 -8.21 -24.24 -9.84
CA TRP A 44 -8.22 -23.37 -11.01
C TRP A 44 -7.83 -21.92 -10.71
N SER A 45 -8.40 -21.35 -9.64
CA SER A 45 -8.10 -19.98 -9.22
C SER A 45 -8.56 -19.70 -7.78
N GLY A 46 -8.00 -18.65 -7.20
CA GLY A 46 -8.47 -18.06 -5.95
C GLY A 46 -7.77 -16.74 -5.67
N SER A 47 -7.96 -16.19 -4.49
CA SER A 47 -7.38 -14.92 -4.09
C SER A 47 -6.81 -14.99 -2.68
N VAL A 48 -5.89 -14.08 -2.39
CA VAL A 48 -5.36 -13.87 -1.04
C VAL A 48 -5.45 -12.40 -0.70
N SER A 49 -6.10 -12.11 0.41
CA SER A 49 -6.29 -10.76 0.93
C SER A 49 -5.51 -10.58 2.22
N ILE A 50 -4.82 -9.45 2.35
CA ILE A 50 -4.36 -8.94 3.63
C ILE A 50 -5.39 -7.90 4.08
N GLU A 51 -6.16 -8.25 5.08
CA GLU A 51 -7.19 -7.39 5.66
C GLU A 51 -6.58 -6.63 6.83
N VAL A 52 -6.76 -5.32 6.87
CA VAL A 52 -6.26 -4.44 7.94
C VAL A 52 -7.44 -3.76 8.63
N ALA A 53 -7.64 -4.01 9.92
CA ALA A 53 -8.70 -3.39 10.69
C ALA A 53 -8.38 -3.39 12.19
N ASN A 54 -8.65 -2.27 12.86
CA ASN A 54 -8.56 -2.13 14.31
C ASN A 54 -7.20 -2.54 14.91
N GLY A 55 -6.11 -2.29 14.19
CA GLY A 55 -4.75 -2.62 14.64
C GLY A 55 -4.40 -4.11 14.50
N VAL A 56 -5.31 -4.92 13.98
CA VAL A 56 -5.09 -6.31 13.63
C VAL A 56 -5.05 -6.43 12.11
N PHE A 57 -4.22 -7.35 11.62
CA PHE A 57 -4.24 -7.72 10.22
C PHE A 57 -4.35 -9.24 10.09
N ASN A 58 -5.19 -9.66 9.16
CA ASN A 58 -5.44 -11.06 8.86
C ASN A 58 -5.08 -11.33 7.41
N ARG A 59 -4.71 -12.59 7.13
CA ARG A 59 -4.56 -13.09 5.78
C ARG A 59 -5.68 -14.06 5.50
N VAL A 60 -6.47 -13.79 4.47
CA VAL A 60 -7.65 -14.57 4.09
C VAL A 60 -7.44 -15.14 2.69
N ALA A 61 -7.76 -16.41 2.48
CA ALA A 61 -7.79 -17.02 1.17
C ALA A 61 -9.25 -17.27 0.74
N THR A 62 -9.52 -17.17 -0.56
CA THR A 62 -10.82 -17.51 -1.15
C THR A 62 -10.59 -18.30 -2.44
N GLY A 63 -11.48 -19.24 -2.74
CA GLY A 63 -11.33 -20.14 -3.89
C GLY A 63 -10.29 -21.25 -3.64
N SER A 64 -9.67 -21.74 -4.70
CA SER A 64 -8.73 -22.88 -4.66
C SER A 64 -7.31 -22.45 -4.28
N VAL A 65 -7.17 -21.84 -3.11
CA VAL A 65 -5.90 -21.37 -2.55
C VAL A 65 -5.78 -21.77 -1.10
N GLU A 66 -4.63 -22.34 -0.75
CA GLU A 66 -4.26 -22.64 0.63
C GLU A 66 -3.21 -21.66 1.15
N LEU A 67 -3.46 -21.11 2.33
CA LEU A 67 -2.46 -20.39 3.10
C LEU A 67 -1.53 -21.41 3.75
N LYS A 68 -0.21 -21.22 3.60
CA LYS A 68 0.78 -22.03 4.31
C LYS A 68 1.25 -21.27 5.54
N ASP A 69 1.45 -22.00 6.64
CA ASP A 69 1.91 -21.44 7.92
C ASP A 69 3.39 -21.02 7.88
N MET A 70 4.12 -21.45 6.85
CA MET A 70 5.49 -21.01 6.61
C MET A 70 5.50 -19.67 5.85
N GLY A 71 6.31 -18.72 6.30
CA GLY A 71 6.53 -17.44 5.61
C GLY A 71 5.67 -16.34 6.21
N ASN A 72 6.34 -15.40 6.88
CA ASN A 72 5.72 -14.21 7.45
C ASN A 72 4.88 -13.51 6.38
N TYR A 73 3.67 -13.10 6.73
CA TYR A 73 2.84 -12.20 5.93
C TYR A 73 2.71 -10.87 6.66
N SER A 74 2.56 -9.78 5.92
CA SER A 74 2.41 -8.44 6.49
C SER A 74 1.76 -7.48 5.51
N PRO A 75 0.92 -6.54 6.00
CA PRO A 75 0.47 -5.42 5.18
C PRO A 75 1.65 -4.55 4.76
N ALA A 76 1.47 -3.77 3.69
CA ALA A 76 2.39 -2.66 3.45
C ALA A 76 2.25 -1.65 4.60
N THR A 77 3.36 -1.08 5.04
CA THR A 77 3.38 -0.14 6.16
C THR A 77 4.00 1.16 5.70
N ILE A 78 3.27 2.26 5.86
CA ILE A 78 3.75 3.60 5.59
C ILE A 78 3.74 4.43 6.87
N LYS A 79 4.67 5.37 7.00
CA LYS A 79 4.75 6.30 8.12
C LYS A 79 4.66 7.72 7.59
N PHE A 80 3.60 8.41 7.98
CA PHE A 80 3.52 9.86 7.85
C PHE A 80 4.33 10.46 8.98
N SER A 81 5.13 11.48 8.70
CA SER A 81 5.79 12.25 9.75
C SER A 81 6.04 13.69 9.30
N SER A 82 6.31 14.57 10.26
CA SER A 82 6.80 15.91 9.94
C SER A 82 7.85 16.40 10.90
N SER A 83 8.93 16.96 10.35
CA SER A 83 10.08 17.45 11.12
C SER A 83 9.84 18.81 11.77
N SER A 84 8.98 19.66 11.20
CA SER A 84 8.88 21.07 11.59
C SER A 84 7.45 21.53 11.93
N LYS A 85 6.41 20.93 11.34
CA LYS A 85 5.01 21.38 11.47
C LYS A 85 4.08 20.28 11.93
N ASN A 86 2.98 20.67 12.57
CA ASN A 86 1.84 19.77 12.75
C ASN A 86 0.94 19.93 11.53
N PHE A 87 0.86 18.90 10.70
CA PHE A 87 -0.18 18.81 9.67
C PHE A 87 -1.32 17.94 10.16
N ASN A 88 -2.52 18.18 9.61
CA ASN A 88 -3.64 17.28 9.70
C ASN A 88 -3.87 16.65 8.33
N VAL A 89 -3.74 15.32 8.22
CA VAL A 89 -4.15 14.61 7.01
C VAL A 89 -5.64 14.38 7.09
N THR A 90 -6.40 15.00 6.20
CA THR A 90 -7.86 14.94 6.19
C THR A 90 -8.37 13.79 5.34
N GLN A 91 -7.66 13.43 4.27
CA GLN A 91 -8.03 12.34 3.38
C GLN A 91 -6.81 11.60 2.81
N LEU A 92 -7.02 10.32 2.54
CA LEU A 92 -6.09 9.43 1.86
C LEU A 92 -6.86 8.75 0.71
N ILE A 93 -6.50 9.07 -0.53
CA ILE A 93 -7.15 8.51 -1.72
C ILE A 93 -6.23 7.43 -2.27
N LEU A 94 -6.62 6.19 -2.07
CA LEU A 94 -5.88 5.00 -2.49
C LEU A 94 -6.15 4.70 -3.97
N PRO A 95 -5.18 4.12 -4.71
CA PRO A 95 -5.45 3.64 -6.06
C PRO A 95 -6.40 2.43 -6.01
N GLY A 96 -7.20 2.25 -7.06
CA GLY A 96 -8.08 1.08 -7.16
C GLY A 96 -7.31 -0.24 -7.27
N GLU A 97 -6.17 -0.20 -7.97
CA GLU A 97 -5.23 -1.31 -8.10
C GLU A 97 -3.80 -0.80 -8.36
N VAL A 98 -2.81 -1.66 -8.13
CA VAL A 98 -1.40 -1.40 -8.41
C VAL A 98 -0.72 -2.68 -8.88
N THR A 99 0.12 -2.61 -9.92
CA THR A 99 0.96 -3.74 -10.32
C THR A 99 2.34 -3.62 -9.66
N LEU A 100 2.69 -4.59 -8.82
CA LEU A 100 3.98 -4.66 -8.13
C LEU A 100 4.80 -5.87 -8.57
N THR A 101 6.11 -5.81 -8.38
CA THR A 101 7.06 -6.87 -8.74
C THR A 101 7.40 -7.70 -7.52
N ARG A 102 7.43 -9.02 -7.68
CA ARG A 102 7.84 -9.96 -6.64
C ARG A 102 9.33 -9.83 -6.37
N GLN A 103 9.71 -9.77 -5.10
CA GLN A 103 11.12 -9.74 -4.71
C GLN A 103 11.85 -11.01 -5.20
N GLY A 104 13.02 -10.81 -5.80
CA GLY A 104 13.87 -11.90 -6.30
C GLY A 104 13.51 -12.43 -7.70
N GLY A 105 12.67 -11.73 -8.47
CA GLY A 105 12.36 -12.15 -9.84
C GLY A 105 11.70 -11.06 -10.70
N SER A 106 11.21 -11.48 -11.87
CA SER A 106 10.50 -10.63 -12.85
C SER A 106 8.97 -10.76 -12.79
N GLN A 107 8.45 -11.60 -11.89
CA GLN A 107 7.02 -11.83 -11.76
C GLN A 107 6.32 -10.60 -11.18
N THR A 108 5.19 -10.22 -11.77
CA THR A 108 4.36 -9.12 -11.27
C THR A 108 2.99 -9.60 -10.80
N ARG A 109 2.37 -8.82 -9.93
CA ARG A 109 0.98 -9.01 -9.51
C ARG A 109 0.26 -7.69 -9.38
N THR A 110 -0.99 -7.70 -9.82
CA THR A 110 -1.95 -6.65 -9.51
C THR A 110 -2.50 -6.88 -8.11
N ILE A 111 -2.28 -5.90 -7.24
CA ILE A 111 -2.90 -5.78 -5.93
C ILE A 111 -4.08 -4.84 -6.08
N TYR A 112 -5.27 -5.29 -5.71
CA TYR A 112 -6.52 -4.52 -5.80
C TYR A 112 -7.26 -4.53 -4.46
N SER A 113 -8.39 -3.83 -4.39
CA SER A 113 -9.17 -3.66 -3.15
C SER A 113 -8.28 -3.15 -2.00
N ILE A 114 -7.46 -2.15 -2.31
CA ILE A 114 -6.46 -1.62 -1.38
C ILE A 114 -7.18 -0.83 -0.29
N THR A 115 -6.87 -1.14 0.96
CA THR A 115 -7.45 -0.50 2.15
C THR A 115 -6.35 0.09 3.02
N ALA A 116 -6.70 1.01 3.91
CA ALA A 116 -5.75 1.60 4.85
C ALA A 116 -6.36 1.67 6.26
N TRP A 117 -5.55 1.34 7.26
CA TRP A 117 -5.89 1.48 8.67
C TRP A 117 -4.72 2.07 9.47
N PRO A 118 -4.94 3.00 10.41
CA PRO A 118 -6.22 3.64 10.71
C PRO A 118 -6.73 4.46 9.50
N PRO A 119 -8.05 4.58 9.32
CA PRO A 119 -8.57 5.48 8.29
C PRO A 119 -8.31 6.94 8.69
N PRO A 120 -8.05 7.85 7.72
CA PRO A 120 -7.99 9.27 8.00
C PRO A 120 -9.33 9.77 8.56
N PRO A 121 -9.36 10.87 9.34
CA PRO A 121 -8.30 11.87 9.48
C PRO A 121 -7.18 11.52 10.48
N TYR A 122 -5.98 12.04 10.22
CA TYR A 122 -4.80 11.95 11.08
C TYR A 122 -4.41 13.33 11.58
N TYR A 123 -4.49 13.57 12.89
CA TYR A 123 -4.24 14.88 13.47
C TYR A 123 -2.83 15.01 14.05
N SER A 124 -2.22 16.20 13.90
CA SER A 124 -0.93 16.55 14.51
C SER A 124 0.19 15.55 14.23
N ILE A 125 0.44 15.27 12.95
CA ILE A 125 1.35 14.18 12.51
C ILE A 125 2.84 14.39 12.81
N LYS A 126 3.24 15.42 13.58
CA LYS A 126 4.65 15.69 13.92
C LYS A 126 5.33 14.54 14.66
N LYS A 127 4.60 13.80 15.50
CA LYS A 127 5.11 12.59 16.17
C LYS A 127 5.15 11.35 15.26
N GLY A 128 4.59 11.49 14.07
CA GLY A 128 4.43 10.43 13.08
C GLY A 128 3.22 9.54 13.34
N ILE A 129 2.62 9.07 12.27
CA ILE A 129 1.50 8.13 12.27
C ILE A 129 1.81 7.00 11.31
N THR A 130 1.71 5.78 11.82
CA THR A 130 1.87 4.56 11.03
C THR A 130 0.51 4.16 10.46
N VAL A 131 0.49 3.89 9.16
CA VAL A 131 -0.68 3.41 8.43
C VAL A 131 -0.33 2.08 7.78
N TYR A 132 -1.19 1.09 7.99
CA TYR A 132 -1.09 -0.24 7.42
C TYR A 132 -2.03 -0.31 6.22
N MET A 133 -1.53 -0.83 5.11
CA MET A 133 -2.29 -0.97 3.89
C MET A 133 -2.56 -2.44 3.61
N GLY A 134 -3.85 -2.77 3.49
CA GLY A 134 -4.34 -4.06 3.07
C GLY A 134 -4.53 -4.10 1.55
N GLY A 135 -4.75 -5.29 1.01
CA GLY A 135 -4.95 -5.47 -0.42
C GLY A 135 -5.10 -6.95 -0.77
N THR A 136 -5.57 -7.19 -1.99
CA THR A 136 -5.89 -8.53 -2.51
C THR A 136 -5.08 -8.83 -3.76
N ILE A 137 -4.58 -10.05 -3.87
CA ILE A 137 -4.02 -10.58 -5.12
C ILE A 137 -4.89 -11.71 -5.66
N GLN A 138 -5.09 -11.74 -6.97
CA GLN A 138 -5.70 -12.87 -7.67
C GLN A 138 -4.60 -13.86 -8.06
N LEU A 139 -4.90 -15.14 -7.87
CA LEU A 139 -4.03 -16.26 -8.16
C LEU A 139 -4.74 -17.20 -9.13
N ALA A 140 -4.16 -17.38 -10.31
CA ALA A 140 -4.60 -18.37 -11.29
C ALA A 140 -3.36 -19.14 -11.76
N ASP A 141 -3.41 -20.47 -11.61
CA ASP A 141 -2.52 -21.45 -12.23
C ASP A 141 -0.99 -21.18 -12.13
N TYR A 142 -0.34 -21.69 -11.07
CA TYR A 142 1.13 -21.62 -10.93
C TYR A 142 1.73 -22.88 -10.29
N GLN A 143 2.78 -23.43 -10.92
CA GLN A 143 3.61 -24.51 -10.36
C GLN A 143 4.57 -24.05 -9.25
N ALA A 144 4.62 -22.76 -8.92
CA ALA A 144 5.46 -22.17 -7.86
C ALA A 144 4.61 -21.33 -6.89
N ASN A 145 5.10 -21.07 -5.67
CA ASN A 145 4.45 -20.21 -4.67
C ASN A 145 4.23 -18.80 -5.22
N PRO A 146 2.97 -18.40 -5.54
CA PRO A 146 2.71 -17.08 -6.09
C PRO A 146 2.55 -16.02 -4.99
N GLY A 147 2.66 -16.40 -3.71
CA GLY A 147 2.79 -15.48 -2.61
C GLY A 147 4.21 -14.94 -2.47
N GLY A 148 4.39 -14.05 -1.51
CA GLY A 148 5.69 -13.47 -1.14
C GLY A 148 5.62 -11.96 -1.01
N ILE A 149 6.80 -11.35 -1.02
CA ILE A 149 6.98 -9.91 -0.88
C ILE A 149 6.90 -9.26 -2.25
N TYR A 150 6.09 -8.20 -2.37
CA TYR A 150 5.87 -7.43 -3.59
C TYR A 150 6.24 -5.97 -3.37
N SER A 151 7.15 -5.47 -4.19
CA SER A 151 7.65 -4.09 -4.14
C SER A 151 7.54 -3.42 -5.51
N GLY A 152 7.57 -2.09 -5.49
CA GLY A 152 7.43 -1.28 -6.70
C GLY A 152 6.82 0.07 -6.35
N ASN A 153 6.30 0.75 -7.36
CA ASN A 153 5.73 2.08 -7.20
C ASN A 153 4.24 1.98 -6.87
N LEU A 154 3.87 2.46 -5.68
CA LEU A 154 2.48 2.71 -5.30
C LEU A 154 2.26 4.22 -5.26
N SER A 155 1.25 4.71 -6.00
CA SER A 155 0.89 6.13 -6.02
C SER A 155 -0.49 6.32 -5.39
N PHE A 156 -0.58 7.22 -4.42
CA PHE A 156 -1.82 7.62 -3.75
C PHE A 156 -1.82 9.12 -3.49
N THR A 157 -3.01 9.69 -3.26
CA THR A 157 -3.15 11.14 -2.99
C THR A 157 -3.40 11.37 -1.51
N VAL A 158 -2.73 12.38 -0.95
CA VAL A 158 -2.86 12.81 0.45
C VAL A 158 -3.41 14.23 0.48
N VAL A 159 -4.53 14.43 1.16
CA VAL A 159 -5.11 15.77 1.40
C VAL A 159 -4.79 16.17 2.82
N TYR A 160 -4.17 17.34 3.02
CA TYR A 160 -3.74 17.82 4.33
C TYR A 160 -3.89 19.34 4.48
N GLU A 161 -3.89 19.79 5.74
CA GLU A 161 -3.90 21.19 6.18
C GLU A 161 -2.84 21.46 7.26
#